data_AF-A0A7V8VC94-F1
#
_entry.id   AF-A0A7V8VC94-F1
#
_cell.length_a   1.000
_cell.length_b   1.000
_cell.length_c   1.000
_cell.angle_alpha   90.00
_cell.angle_beta   90.00
_cell.angle_gamma   90.00
#
_symmetry.space_group_name_H-M   'P 1'
#
loop_
_entity.id
_entity.type
_entity.pdbx_description
1 polymer ?
#
loop_
_entity_poly.entity_id
_entity_poly.type
_entity_poly.pdbx_seq_one_letter_code
_entity_poly.pdbx_strand_id
1 'polypeptide(L)'
;MPFADKSVDIITLENASNRRATISEIARVIKPGGDIRLVGPATPEILAAHQQIAEAVGGRVFQTIIKVRSDVDEVVYTNIIVPARK
;
A
#
# COMPACT_ATOMS: atom_id res chain seq x y z
N MET A 1 21.45 2.47 3.68
CA MET A 1 21.59 1.14 3.05
C MET A 1 20.22 0.75 2.50
N PRO A 2 20.10 0.15 1.31
CA PRO A 2 18.82 -0.38 0.85
C PRO A 2 18.37 -1.53 1.76
N PHE A 3 17.05 -1.72 1.89
CA PHE A 3 16.49 -2.85 2.63
C PHE A 3 16.86 -4.17 1.93
N ALA A 4 17.14 -5.20 2.73
CA ALA A 4 17.34 -6.55 2.21
C ALA A 4 16.00 -7.12 1.69
N ASP A 5 16.10 -8.14 0.84
CA ASP A 5 14.91 -8.86 0.36
C ASP A 5 14.15 -9.45 1.54
N LYS A 6 12.83 -9.30 1.55
CA LYS A 6 11.94 -9.87 2.57
C LYS A 6 12.41 -9.56 4.00
N SER A 7 12.83 -8.33 4.26
CA SER A 7 13.31 -7.89 5.58
C SER A 7 12.34 -7.00 6.34
N VAL A 8 11.32 -6.46 5.68
CA VAL A 8 10.40 -5.47 6.26
C VAL A 8 9.10 -6.14 6.69
N ASP A 9 8.63 -5.84 7.90
CA ASP A 9 7.37 -6.36 8.45
C ASP A 9 6.19 -5.42 8.18
N ILE A 10 6.42 -4.09 8.22
CA ILE A 10 5.39 -3.07 8.01
C ILE A 10 5.90 -2.00 7.06
N ILE A 11 5.11 -1.66 6.04
CA ILE A 11 5.34 -0.51 5.16
C ILE A 11 4.18 0.47 5.32
N THR A 12 4.49 1.74 5.51
CA THR A 12 3.48 2.81 5.49
C THR A 12 3.82 3.81 4.40
N LEU A 13 2.82 4.18 3.59
CA LEU A 13 2.94 5.23 2.57
C LEU A 13 1.77 6.20 2.69
N GLU A 14 2.09 7.48 2.70
CA GLU A 14 1.11 8.57 2.76
C GLU A 14 1.32 9.48 1.56
N ASN A 15 0.27 9.70 0.78
CA ASN A 15 0.27 10.59 -0.39
C ASN A 15 1.39 10.27 -1.41
N ALA A 16 1.85 9.02 -1.47
CA ALA A 16 3.01 8.64 -2.26
C ALA A 16 2.64 8.42 -3.73
N SER A 17 3.48 8.92 -4.65
CA SER A 17 3.39 8.54 -6.06
C SER A 17 3.85 7.08 -6.22
N ASN A 18 2.90 6.17 -6.42
CA ASN A 18 3.18 4.74 -6.55
C ASN A 18 3.66 4.40 -7.97
N ARG A 19 4.88 4.86 -8.30
CA ARG A 19 5.55 4.52 -9.56
C ARG A 19 5.86 3.01 -9.59
N ARG A 20 5.98 2.43 -10.78
CA ARG A 20 6.33 1.00 -10.94
C ARG A 20 7.54 0.57 -10.11
N ALA A 21 8.60 1.38 -10.08
CA ALA A 21 9.79 1.09 -9.28
C ALA A 21 9.50 0.98 -7.77
N THR A 22 8.64 1.85 -7.24
CA THR A 22 8.22 1.82 -5.83
C THR A 22 7.42 0.55 -5.54
N ILE A 23 6.51 0.15 -6.44
CA ILE A 23 5.72 -1.08 -6.29
C ILE A 23 6.62 -2.31 -6.31
N SER A 24 7.58 -2.37 -7.24
CA SER A 24 8.57 -3.46 -7.29
C SER A 24 9.42 -3.53 -6.03
N GLU A 25 9.82 -2.39 -5.49
CA GLU A 25 10.60 -2.34 -4.25
C GLU A 25 9.80 -2.80 -3.04
N ILE A 26 8.54 -2.35 -2.90
CA ILE A 26 7.61 -2.84 -1.87
C ILE A 26 7.52 -4.37 -1.93
N ALA A 27 7.26 -4.91 -3.12
CA ALA A 27 7.15 -6.35 -3.32
C ALA A 27 8.45 -7.10 -3.00
N ARG A 28 9.62 -6.51 -3.24
CA ARG A 28 10.92 -7.10 -2.92
C ARG A 28 11.17 -7.16 -1.41
N VAL A 29 10.91 -6.06 -0.70
CA VAL A 29 11.34 -5.90 0.70
C VAL A 29 10.33 -6.39 1.73
N ILE A 30 9.02 -6.40 1.42
CA ILE A 30 7.97 -6.84 2.35
C ILE A 30 8.02 -8.37 2.55
N LYS A 31 8.05 -8.78 3.82
CA LYS A 31 7.99 -10.18 4.23
C LYS A 31 6.63 -10.82 3.92
N PRO A 32 6.57 -12.14 3.68
CA PRO A 32 5.32 -12.89 3.82
C PRO A 32 4.71 -12.65 5.20
N GLY A 33 3.40 -12.40 5.27
CA GLY A 33 2.71 -12.08 6.52
C GLY A 33 2.88 -10.64 6.99
N GLY A 34 3.61 -9.80 6.25
CA GLY A 34 3.75 -8.37 6.55
C GLY A 34 2.49 -7.56 6.20
N ASP A 35 2.45 -6.33 6.72
CA ASP A 35 1.36 -5.38 6.51
C ASP A 35 1.82 -4.17 5.69
N ILE A 36 0.99 -3.73 4.76
CA ILE A 36 1.19 -2.49 4.02
C ILE A 36 0.02 -1.55 4.27
N ARG A 37 0.31 -0.34 4.75
CA ARG A 37 -0.66 0.70 5.09
C ARG A 37 -0.51 1.86 4.13
N LEU A 38 -1.55 2.17 3.38
CA LEU A 38 -1.56 3.23 2.39
C LEU A 38 -2.65 4.24 2.75
N VAL A 39 -2.30 5.52 2.71
CA VAL A 39 -3.21 6.62 2.98
C VAL A 39 -3.07 7.66 1.87
N GLY A 40 -4.20 8.16 1.37
CA GLY A 40 -4.20 9.24 0.40
C GLY A 40 -5.61 9.74 0.06
N PRO A 41 -5.71 10.71 -0.87
CA PRO A 41 -6.99 11.15 -1.43
C PRO A 41 -7.77 9.96 -1.98
N ALA A 42 -9.09 9.91 -1.78
CA ALA A 42 -9.96 8.89 -2.38
C ALA A 42 -10.21 9.12 -3.89
N THR A 43 -9.16 9.46 -4.64
CA THR A 43 -9.19 9.68 -6.08
C THR A 43 -9.03 8.35 -6.85
N PRO A 44 -9.58 8.23 -8.07
CA PRO A 44 -9.44 7.02 -8.88
C PRO A 44 -7.98 6.57 -9.08
N GLU A 45 -7.06 7.53 -9.24
CA GLU A 45 -5.64 7.28 -9.45
C GLU A 45 -4.98 6.62 -8.22
N ILE A 46 -5.30 7.12 -7.01
CA ILE A 46 -4.77 6.58 -5.76
C ILE A 46 -5.37 5.19 -5.47
N LEU A 47 -6.66 5.01 -5.70
CA LEU A 47 -7.32 3.71 -5.55
C LEU A 47 -6.72 2.66 -6.48
N ALA A 48 -6.50 3.01 -7.76
CA ALA A 48 -5.85 2.13 -8.72
C ALA A 48 -4.41 1.78 -8.30
N ALA A 49 -3.67 2.76 -7.78
CA ALA A 49 -2.32 2.52 -7.28
C ALA A 49 -2.28 1.59 -6.06
N HIS A 50 -3.20 1.74 -5.10
CA HIS A 50 -3.30 0.84 -3.95
C HIS A 50 -3.61 -0.60 -4.40
N GLN A 51 -4.49 -0.74 -5.39
CA GLN A 51 -4.82 -2.04 -5.97
C GLN A 51 -3.62 -2.69 -6.69
N GLN A 52 -2.83 -1.92 -7.43
CA GLN A 52 -1.61 -2.42 -8.08
C GLN A 52 -0.58 -2.94 -7.07
N ILE A 53 -0.44 -2.28 -5.90
CA ILE A 53 0.40 -2.79 -4.82
C ILE A 53 -0.14 -4.12 -4.29
N ALA A 54 -1.47 -4.22 -4.08
CA ALA A 54 -2.10 -5.45 -3.63
C ALA A 54 -1.87 -6.61 -4.59
N GLU A 55 -2.02 -6.38 -5.90
CA GLU A 55 -1.76 -7.38 -6.94
C GLU A 55 -0.30 -7.81 -6.96
N ALA A 56 0.64 -6.88 -6.85
CA ALA A 56 2.07 -7.17 -6.86
C ALA A 56 2.51 -8.06 -5.69
N VAL A 57 1.83 -7.94 -4.53
CA VAL A 57 2.15 -8.74 -3.33
C VAL A 57 1.19 -9.91 -3.10
N GLY A 58 0.15 -10.05 -3.93
CA GLY A 58 -0.93 -11.04 -3.75
C GLY A 58 -1.70 -10.85 -2.44
N GLY A 59 -1.80 -9.62 -1.94
CA GLY A 59 -2.31 -9.29 -0.62
C GLY A 59 -3.82 -9.17 -0.55
N ARG A 60 -4.37 -9.40 0.65
CA ARG A 60 -5.79 -9.15 0.94
C ARG A 60 -5.98 -7.67 1.31
N VAL A 61 -6.93 -7.01 0.64
CA VAL A 61 -7.17 -5.56 0.77
C VAL A 61 -8.31 -5.31 1.74
N PHE A 62 -8.08 -4.42 2.70
CA PHE A 62 -9.09 -3.83 3.58
C PHE A 62 -9.08 -2.32 3.34
N GLN A 63 -10.19 -1.77 2.88
CA GLN A 63 -10.31 -0.36 2.53
C GLN A 63 -11.38 0.33 3.34
N THR A 64 -11.10 1.56 3.76
CA THR A 64 -12.05 2.45 4.43
C THR A 64 -11.90 3.85 3.86
N ILE A 65 -13.00 4.40 3.35
CA ILE A 65 -13.05 5.77 2.86
C ILE A 65 -13.77 6.61 3.92
N ILE A 66 -13.16 7.72 4.32
CA ILE A 66 -13.73 8.65 5.27
C ILE A 66 -13.83 10.05 4.67
N LYS A 67 -14.91 10.76 5.02
CA LYS A 67 -15.05 12.18 4.70
C LYS A 67 -14.27 13.00 5.71
N VAL A 68 -13.46 13.91 5.21
CA VAL A 68 -12.66 14.83 6.04
C VAL A 68 -13.06 16.26 5.73
N ARG A 69 -13.01 17.12 6.74
CA ARG A 69 -13.19 18.57 6.55
C ARG A 69 -11.86 19.20 6.10
N SER A 70 -11.33 18.73 4.98
CA SER A 70 -10.12 19.27 4.34
C SER A 70 -10.41 19.52 2.85
N ASP A 71 -9.50 20.23 2.21
CA ASP A 71 -9.37 20.45 0.77
C ASP A 71 -9.47 19.19 -0.12
N VAL A 72 -9.29 17.99 0.43
CA VAL A 72 -9.30 16.71 -0.31
C VAL A 72 -10.66 16.01 -0.25
N ASP A 73 -11.59 16.49 0.59
CA ASP A 73 -12.96 15.99 0.87
C ASP A 73 -13.05 14.53 1.39
N GLU A 74 -12.35 13.59 0.77
CA GLU A 74 -12.35 12.16 1.10
C GLU A 74 -10.94 11.56 1.12
N VAL A 75 -10.65 10.79 2.18
CA VAL A 75 -9.38 10.08 2.36
C VAL A 75 -9.66 8.58 2.38
N VAL A 76 -8.84 7.82 1.66
CA VAL A 76 -8.85 6.36 1.68
C VAL A 76 -7.71 5.83 2.55
N TYR A 77 -8.07 4.97 3.50
CA TYR A 77 -7.14 4.13 4.25
C TYR A 77 -7.20 2.72 3.67
N THR A 78 -6.05 2.19 3.28
CA THR A 78 -5.94 0.84 2.73
C THR A 78 -4.92 0.05 3.54
N ASN A 79 -5.36 -1.07 4.13
CA ASN A 79 -4.46 -2.06 4.70
C ASN A 79 -4.39 -3.27 3.77
N ILE A 80 -3.18 -3.71 3.44
CA ILE A 80 -2.93 -4.87 2.61
C ILE A 80 -2.15 -5.89 3.45
N ILE A 81 -2.76 -7.04 3.69
CA ILE A 81 -2.13 -8.14 4.42
C ILE A 81 -1.47 -9.07 3.40
N VAL A 82 -0.15 -9.17 3.43
CA VAL A 82 0.63 -10.05 2.54
C VAL A 82 0.47 -11.50 3.02
N PRO A 83 0.22 -12.49 2.14
CA PRO A 83 0.08 -13.87 2.55
C PRO A 83 1.33 -14.40 3.27
N ALA A 84 1.14 -15.14 4.36
CA ALA A 84 2.25 -15.73 5.12
C ALA A 84 2.93 -16.90 4.40
N ARG A 85 2.24 -17.53 3.43
CA ARG A 85 2.72 -18.63 2.58
C ARG A 85 2.09 -18.52 1.19
N LYS A 86 2.84 -18.83 0.14
CA LYS A 86 2.28 -19.06 -1.21
C LYS A 86 1.73 -20.48 -1.30
#